data_AF-A0A358SNX1-F1
#
_entry.id   AF-A0A358SNX1-F1
#
_cell.length_a   1.000
_cell.length_b   1.000
_cell.length_c   1.000
_cell.angle_alpha   90.00
_cell.angle_beta   90.00
_cell.angle_gamma   90.00
#
_symmetry.space_group_name_H-M   'P 1'
#
loop_
_entity.id
_entity.type
_entity.pdbx_description
1 polymer ?
#
loop_
_entity_poly.entity_id
_entity_poly.type
_entity_poly.pdbx_seq_one_letter_code
_entity_poly.pdbx_strand_id
1 'polypeptide(L)'
;MRIKGYLIVRRNQVRDYLDVAALSDRYGIPHAGAVLAHIDAYYADQRGPELEGVATQLARQLADPRPRDARTIHQLDQYKRLEPRWADWKNVTGVCRQVAVEMVR
;
A
#
# COMPACT_ATOMS: atom_id res chain seq x y z
N MET A 1 2.89 6.47 -6.55
CA MET A 1 2.13 5.21 -6.35
C MET A 1 2.98 3.96 -6.50
N ARG A 2 3.54 3.66 -7.68
CA ARG A 2 4.24 2.39 -7.98
C ARG A 2 5.31 1.98 -6.95
N ILE A 3 6.29 2.86 -6.67
CA ILE A 3 7.36 2.59 -5.70
C ILE A 3 6.80 2.27 -4.30
N LYS A 4 5.73 2.96 -3.87
CA LYS A 4 5.14 2.72 -2.54
C LYS A 4 4.44 1.36 -2.48
N GLY A 5 3.68 1.00 -3.51
CA GLY A 5 3.11 -0.34 -3.63
C GLY A 5 4.18 -1.44 -3.62
N TYR A 6 5.28 -1.22 -4.36
CA TYR A 6 6.40 -2.16 -4.35
C TYR A 6 7.05 -2.34 -2.97
N LEU A 7 7.15 -1.27 -2.18
CA LEU A 7 7.70 -1.34 -0.82
C LEU A 7 6.81 -2.16 0.13
N ILE A 8 5.47 -2.12 -0.01
CA ILE A 8 4.57 -3.00 0.74
C ILE A 8 4.95 -4.47 0.49
N VAL A 9 5.19 -4.84 -0.77
CA VAL A 9 5.58 -6.21 -1.14
C VAL A 9 6.95 -6.57 -0.57
N ARG A 10 7.95 -5.69 -0.71
CA ARG A 10 9.34 -6.01 -0.32
C ARG A 10 9.61 -5.97 1.18
N ARG A 11 9.16 -4.92 1.88
CA ARG A 11 9.49 -4.71 3.30
C ARG A 11 8.28 -4.81 4.23
N ASN A 12 7.07 -4.53 3.74
CA ASN A 12 5.82 -4.67 4.47
C ASN A 12 5.82 -3.91 5.81
N GLN A 13 6.06 -2.59 5.80
CA GLN A 13 6.11 -1.76 7.01
C GLN A 13 4.88 -0.84 7.15
N VAL A 14 4.54 -0.42 8.37
CA VAL A 14 3.44 0.51 8.69
C VAL A 14 3.48 1.76 7.81
N ARG A 15 4.68 2.33 7.61
CA ARG A 15 4.88 3.51 6.76
C ARG A 15 4.47 3.30 5.31
N ASP A 16 4.60 2.08 4.77
CA ASP A 16 4.24 1.81 3.38
C ASP A 16 2.73 1.89 3.17
N TYR A 17 1.97 1.34 4.11
CA TYR A 17 0.51 1.44 4.09
C TYR A 17 0.03 2.87 4.29
N LEU A 18 0.66 3.61 5.21
CA LEU A 18 0.38 5.05 5.40
C LEU A 18 0.59 5.83 4.09
N ASP A 19 1.73 5.61 3.44
CA ASP A 19 2.07 6.29 2.19
C ASP A 19 1.06 5.94 1.08
N VAL A 20 0.66 4.66 0.95
CA VAL A 20 -0.35 4.26 -0.04
C VAL A 20 -1.72 4.86 0.29
N ALA A 21 -2.16 4.84 1.55
CA ALA A 21 -3.44 5.42 1.96
C ALA A 21 -3.49 6.93 1.68
N ALA A 22 -2.46 7.68 2.13
CA ALA A 22 -2.40 9.13 1.95
C ALA A 22 -2.30 9.54 0.47
N LEU A 23 -1.53 8.82 -0.33
CA LEU A 23 -1.46 9.10 -1.77
C LEU A 23 -2.75 8.73 -2.49
N SER A 24 -3.42 7.64 -2.11
CA SER A 24 -4.70 7.23 -2.72
C SER A 24 -5.83 8.21 -2.37
N ASP A 25 -5.82 8.76 -1.16
CA ASP A 25 -6.72 9.84 -0.77
C ASP A 25 -6.48 11.12 -1.60
N ARG A 26 -5.21 11.48 -1.82
CA ARG A 26 -4.84 12.67 -2.60
C ARG A 26 -5.14 12.54 -4.10
N TYR A 27 -4.93 11.37 -4.69
CA TYR A 27 -5.00 11.17 -6.15
C TYR A 27 -6.22 10.37 -6.61
N GLY A 28 -7.04 9.88 -5.68
CA GLY A 28 -8.22 9.07 -5.96
C GLY A 28 -7.93 7.58 -5.92
N ILE A 29 -8.82 6.85 -5.25
CA ILE A 29 -8.73 5.40 -5.06
C ILE A 29 -8.84 4.61 -6.37
N PRO A 30 -9.76 4.93 -7.32
CA PRO A 30 -9.80 4.25 -8.62
C PRO A 30 -8.51 4.42 -9.41
N HIS A 31 -7.93 5.63 -9.41
CA HIS A 31 -6.65 5.89 -10.07
C HIS A 31 -5.51 5.11 -9.42
N ALA A 32 -5.46 5.09 -8.08
CA ALA A 32 -4.47 4.31 -7.34
C ALA A 32 -4.56 2.82 -7.66
N GLY A 33 -5.77 2.24 -7.64
CA GLY A 33 -6.02 0.84 -7.98
C GLY A 33 -5.56 0.51 -9.39
N ALA A 34 -5.96 1.29 -10.39
CA ALA A 34 -5.56 1.09 -11.78
C ALA A 34 -4.02 1.14 -11.97
N VAL A 35 -3.34 2.09 -11.32
CA VAL A 35 -1.87 2.20 -11.41
C VAL A 35 -1.17 1.00 -10.76
N LEU A 36 -1.68 0.51 -9.63
CA LEU A 36 -1.08 -0.59 -8.88
C LEU A 36 -1.42 -1.97 -9.48
N ALA A 37 -2.56 -2.13 -10.16
CA ALA A 37 -2.91 -3.35 -10.89
C ALA A 37 -1.91 -3.65 -12.02
N HIS A 38 -1.34 -2.60 -12.63
CA HIS A 38 -0.36 -2.71 -13.73
C HIS A 38 1.09 -2.63 -13.24
N ILE A 39 1.34 -2.82 -11.94
CA ILE A 39 2.70 -2.67 -11.38
C ILE A 39 3.70 -3.66 -11.99
N ASP A 40 3.26 -4.87 -12.33
CA ASP A 40 4.08 -5.94 -12.91
C ASP A 40 4.75 -5.49 -14.23
N ALA A 41 4.06 -4.68 -15.04
CA ALA A 41 4.57 -4.17 -16.31
C ALA A 41 5.82 -3.28 -16.16
N TYR A 42 6.02 -2.65 -14.99
CA TYR A 42 7.16 -1.77 -14.73
C TYR A 42 8.39 -2.52 -14.22
N TYR A 43 8.22 -3.77 -13.80
CA TYR A 43 9.30 -4.61 -13.29
C TYR A 43 9.58 -5.81 -14.20
N ALA A 44 8.85 -5.96 -15.31
CA ALA A 44 9.03 -7.02 -16.30
C ALA A 44 10.45 -7.08 -16.89
N ASP A 45 11.13 -5.93 -17.01
CA ASP A 45 12.51 -5.85 -17.52
C ASP A 45 13.56 -6.28 -16.48
N GLN A 46 13.20 -6.29 -15.20
CA GLN A 46 14.03 -6.80 -14.12
C GLN A 46 13.79 -8.32 -14.08
N ARG A 47 14.51 -9.10 -14.88
CA ARG A 47 14.25 -10.55 -15.00
C ARG A 47 14.59 -11.30 -13.71
N GLY A 48 13.56 -11.77 -13.01
CA GLY A 48 13.65 -12.77 -11.96
C GLY A 48 12.26 -13.35 -11.64
N PRO A 49 12.11 -14.66 -11.36
CA PRO A 49 10.82 -15.28 -11.03
C PRO A 49 10.12 -14.68 -9.80
N GLU A 50 10.83 -13.87 -9.00
CA GLU A 50 10.29 -13.13 -7.86
C GLU A 50 9.43 -11.90 -8.23
N LEU A 51 9.39 -11.50 -9.50
CA LEU A 51 8.73 -10.28 -9.96
C LEU A 51 7.41 -10.51 -10.71
N GLU A 52 7.07 -11.77 -10.98
CA GLU A 52 5.72 -12.14 -11.40
C GLU A 52 4.78 -12.17 -10.18
N GLY A 53 3.60 -11.56 -10.31
CA GLY A 53 2.58 -11.56 -9.25
C GLY A 53 2.79 -10.53 -8.14
N VAL A 54 3.59 -9.48 -8.38
CA VAL A 54 3.71 -8.33 -7.45
C VAL A 54 2.34 -7.67 -7.27
N ALA A 55 1.56 -7.49 -8.35
CA ALA A 55 0.20 -6.98 -8.29
C ALA A 55 -0.70 -7.82 -7.37
N THR A 56 -0.69 -9.14 -7.54
CA THR A 56 -1.49 -10.09 -6.74
C THR A 56 -1.09 -10.07 -5.26
N GLN A 57 0.22 -10.11 -4.98
CA GLN A 57 0.73 -10.05 -3.61
C GLN A 57 0.39 -8.71 -2.94
N LEU A 58 0.53 -7.61 -3.68
CA LEU A 58 0.16 -6.27 -3.22
C LEU A 58 -1.34 -6.18 -2.90
N ALA A 59 -2.22 -6.67 -3.78
CA ALA A 59 -3.66 -6.68 -3.55
C ALA A 59 -4.01 -7.44 -2.25
N ARG A 60 -3.39 -8.60 -2.01
CA ARG A 60 -3.58 -9.38 -0.78
C ARG A 60 -3.14 -8.61 0.47
N GLN A 61 -1.98 -7.96 0.42
CA GLN A 61 -1.47 -7.19 1.54
C GLN A 61 -2.29 -5.94 1.81
N LEU A 62 -2.83 -5.29 0.78
CA LEU A 62 -3.72 -4.13 0.94
C LEU A 62 -5.10 -4.53 1.46
N ALA A 63 -5.61 -5.70 1.08
CA ALA A 63 -6.88 -6.24 1.59
C ALA A 63 -6.81 -6.62 3.08
N ASP A 64 -5.66 -7.13 3.52
CA ASP A 64 -5.40 -7.48 4.92
C ASP A 64 -4.02 -6.99 5.39
N PRO A 65 -3.89 -5.69 5.74
CA PRO A 65 -2.61 -5.10 6.14
C PRO A 65 -2.04 -5.74 7.42
N ARG A 66 -0.92 -6.45 7.27
CA ARG A 66 -0.17 -7.09 8.36
C ARG A 66 1.30 -6.67 8.34
N PRO A 67 1.62 -5.41 8.71
CA PRO A 67 2.99 -4.91 8.67
C PRO A 67 3.92 -5.66 9.62
N ARG A 68 5.18 -5.86 9.22
CA ARG A 68 6.22 -6.53 10.03
C ARG A 68 6.57 -5.76 11.30
N ASP A 69 6.44 -4.44 11.28
CA ASP A 69 6.65 -3.52 12.39
C ASP A 69 5.33 -3.10 13.04
N ALA A 70 4.35 -4.00 13.17
CA ALA A 70 3.02 -3.71 13.71
C ALA A 70 3.02 -2.99 15.07
N ARG A 71 4.07 -3.16 15.89
CA ARG A 71 4.24 -2.41 17.16
C ARG A 71 4.26 -0.89 16.95
N THR A 72 4.69 -0.41 15.79
CA THR A 72 4.73 1.00 15.41
C THR A 72 3.33 1.61 15.26
N ILE A 73 2.28 0.80 15.09
CA ILE A 73 0.89 1.28 15.06
C ILE A 73 0.53 2.01 16.36
N HIS A 74 1.09 1.58 17.49
CA HIS A 74 0.84 2.21 18.80
C HIS A 74 1.58 3.55 19.00
N GLN A 75 2.39 3.98 18.02
CA GLN A 75 3.23 5.17 18.10
C GLN A 75 2.94 6.16 16.95
N LEU A 76 1.81 5.98 16.26
CA LEU A 76 1.44 6.82 15.12
C LEU A 76 1.20 8.28 15.51
N ASP A 77 0.75 8.52 16.74
CA ASP A 77 0.60 9.84 17.35
C ASP A 77 1.93 10.62 17.43
N GLN A 78 3.05 9.91 17.48
CA GLN A 78 4.40 10.50 17.54
C GLN A 78 5.00 10.77 16.15
N TYR A 79 4.32 10.38 15.07
CA TYR A 79 4.83 10.61 13.72
C TYR A 79 4.79 12.10 13.37
N LYS A 80 5.97 12.65 13.06
CA LYS A 80 6.08 14.05 12.64
C LYS A 80 5.29 14.29 11.36
N ARG A 81 4.45 15.33 11.37
CA ARG A 81 3.65 15.81 10.21
C ARG A 81 2.67 14.77 9.66
N LEU A 82 2.24 13.81 10.47
CA LEU A 82 1.14 12.94 10.10
C LEU A 82 -0.19 13.69 10.26
N GLU A 83 -1.03 13.67 9.23
CA GLU A 83 -2.38 14.23 9.37
C GLU A 83 -3.17 13.43 10.42
N PRO A 84 -3.98 14.06 11.28
CA PRO A 84 -4.66 13.40 12.39
C PRO A 84 -5.44 12.14 12.00
N ARG A 85 -6.11 12.15 10.84
CA ARG A 85 -6.85 10.98 10.33
C ARG A 85 -5.99 9.75 10.10
N TRP A 86 -4.71 9.92 9.75
CA TRP A 86 -3.78 8.82 9.49
C TRP A 86 -3.13 8.28 10.77
N ALA A 87 -3.33 8.95 11.91
CA ALA A 87 -2.95 8.42 13.21
C ALA A 87 -3.88 7.28 13.68
N ASP A 88 -5.09 7.18 13.11
CA ASP A 88 -5.97 6.02 13.28
C ASP A 88 -5.69 4.96 12.21
N TRP A 89 -5.15 3.82 12.63
CA TRP A 89 -4.85 2.69 11.75
C TRP A 89 -6.10 2.14 11.03
N LYS A 90 -7.30 2.30 11.60
CA LYS A 90 -8.54 1.90 10.92
C LYS A 90 -8.79 2.69 9.65
N ASN A 91 -8.45 3.98 9.63
CA ASN A 91 -8.59 4.81 8.43
C ASN A 91 -7.61 4.36 7.35
N VAL A 92 -6.35 4.06 7.73
CA VAL A 92 -5.32 3.55 6.82
C VAL A 92 -5.78 2.23 6.19
N THR A 93 -6.17 1.26 7.02
CA THR A 93 -6.63 -0.06 6.53
C THR A 93 -7.91 0.03 5.71
N GLY A 94 -8.82 0.96 6.03
CA GLY A 94 -10.01 1.23 5.24
C GLY A 94 -9.68 1.65 3.81
N VAL A 95 -8.77 2.61 3.65
CA VAL A 95 -8.34 3.07 2.31
C VAL A 95 -7.57 1.97 1.58
N CYS A 96 -6.65 1.25 2.25
CA CYS A 96 -5.93 0.14 1.63
C CYS A 96 -6.88 -0.93 1.08
N ARG A 97 -7.93 -1.29 1.82
CA ARG A 97 -8.94 -2.26 1.35
C ARG A 97 -9.69 -1.76 0.12
N GLN A 98 -10.07 -0.49 0.07
CA GLN A 98 -10.73 0.08 -1.10
C GLN A 98 -9.81 0.06 -2.32
N VAL A 99 -8.53 0.39 -2.16
CA VAL A 99 -7.53 0.26 -3.23
C VAL A 99 -7.38 -1.19 -3.69
N ALA A 100 -7.34 -2.15 -2.77
CA ALA A 100 -7.28 -3.57 -3.11
C ALA A 100 -8.48 -4.03 -3.95
N VAL A 101 -9.68 -3.52 -3.66
CA VAL A 101 -10.88 -3.78 -4.48
C VAL A 101 -10.71 -3.20 -5.88
N GLU A 102 -10.26 -1.95 -6.02
CA GLU A 102 -10.04 -1.34 -7.34
C GLU A 102 -8.94 -2.02 -8.16
N MET A 103 -7.95 -2.65 -7.50
CA MET A 103 -6.90 -3.39 -8.21
C MET A 103 -7.39 -4.65 -8.92
N VAL A 104 -8.52 -5.22 -8.47
CA VAL A 104 -9.05 -6.50 -8.97
C VAL A 104 -10.39 -6.35 -9.72
N ARG A 105 -10.78 -5.11 -10.01
CA ARG A 105 -11.98 -4.80 -10.80
C ARG A 105 -11.78 -4.96 -12.29
#